data_AF-A0A0A1CL85-F1
#
_entry.id   AF-A0A0A1CL85-F1
#
_cell.length_a   1.000
_cell.length_b   1.000
_cell.length_c   1.000
_cell.angle_alpha   90.00
_cell.angle_beta   90.00
_cell.angle_gamma   90.00
#
_symmetry.space_group_name_H-M   'P 1'
#
loop_
_entity.id
_entity.type
_entity.pdbx_description
1 polymer ?
#
loop_
_entity_poly.entity_id
_entity_poly.type
_entity_poly.pdbx_seq_one_letter_code
_entity_poly.pdbx_strand_id
1 'polypeptide(L)'
;YDWDVANEPMGYDRKSEYKDYLIYRLYGADYVKKAFEFAAEALDRLGSDAKLFLNETKVVNNTIKADYTYNLIKSFLAQGIRVDGLGIQSH
;
A
#
# COMPACT_ATOMS: atom_id res chain seq x y z
N TYR A 1 10.72 -11.49 9.05
CA TYR A 1 10.20 -10.20 9.56
C TYR A 1 9.41 -9.55 8.42
N ASP A 2 9.07 -8.27 8.44
CA ASP A 2 8.21 -7.62 7.46
C ASP A 2 8.79 -6.28 6.96
N TRP A 3 8.15 -5.72 5.93
CA TRP A 3 8.42 -4.40 5.39
C TRP A 3 7.12 -3.65 5.16
N ASP A 4 7.04 -2.43 5.67
CA ASP A 4 6.07 -1.43 5.24
C ASP A 4 6.49 -0.90 3.86
N VAL A 5 6.10 -1.62 2.81
CA VAL A 5 6.49 -1.31 1.41
C VAL A 5 5.97 0.06 0.99
N ALA A 6 4.75 0.38 1.42
CA ALA A 6 4.19 1.72 1.29
C ALA A 6 3.64 2.16 2.65
N ASN A 7 4.09 3.34 3.09
CA ASN A 7 3.62 3.97 4.30
C ASN A 7 2.72 5.17 3.97
N GLU A 8 1.47 5.05 4.36
CA GLU A 8 0.42 6.05 4.24
C GLU A 8 0.17 6.66 2.84
N PRO A 9 0.00 5.86 1.77
CA PRO A 9 -0.27 6.40 0.44
C PRO A 9 -1.67 7.00 0.28
N MET A 10 -2.66 6.59 1.10
CA MET A 10 -4.06 6.91 0.85
C MET A 10 -4.48 8.27 1.44
N GLY A 11 -5.32 8.97 0.68
CA GLY A 11 -5.98 10.21 1.07
C GLY A 11 -6.98 10.01 2.22
N TYR A 12 -7.45 11.12 2.78
CA TYR A 12 -8.36 11.13 3.93
C TYR A 12 -9.73 11.74 3.60
N ASP A 13 -9.91 12.25 2.38
CA ASP A 13 -11.11 12.93 1.91
C ASP A 13 -11.45 12.50 0.47
N ARG A 14 -12.54 13.02 -0.08
CA ARG A 14 -13.00 12.67 -1.43
C ARG A 14 -12.33 13.47 -2.55
N LYS A 15 -11.31 14.28 -2.25
CA LYS A 15 -10.62 15.09 -3.27
C LYS A 15 -9.62 14.26 -4.06
N SER A 16 -8.96 13.32 -3.39
CA SER A 16 -7.99 12.41 -4.01
C SER A 16 -7.88 11.12 -3.21
N GLU A 17 -7.89 9.99 -3.92
CA GLU A 17 -7.66 8.66 -3.34
C GLU A 17 -6.24 8.52 -2.79
N TYR A 18 -5.26 9.16 -3.42
CA TYR A 18 -3.86 9.16 -2.99
C TYR A 18 -3.47 10.50 -2.40
N LYS A 19 -2.51 10.48 -1.46
CA LYS A 19 -1.88 11.73 -0.99
C LYS A 19 -1.00 12.33 -2.08
N ASP A 20 -1.00 13.66 -2.15
CA ASP A 20 -0.20 14.44 -3.09
C ASP A 20 1.28 14.51 -2.66
N TYR A 21 1.95 13.36 -2.75
CA TYR A 21 3.39 13.24 -2.56
C TYR A 21 4.15 13.42 -3.87
N LEU A 22 5.44 13.78 -3.79
CA LEU A 22 6.29 13.91 -4.97
C LEU A 22 6.29 12.63 -5.82
N ILE A 23 6.37 11.46 -5.20
CA ILE A 23 6.34 10.17 -5.90
C ILE A 23 5.02 9.95 -6.65
N TYR A 24 3.89 10.37 -6.07
CA TYR A 24 2.59 10.32 -6.72
C TYR A 24 2.50 11.29 -7.91
N ARG A 25 3.05 12.51 -7.76
CA ARG A 25 3.11 13.48 -8.88
C ARG A 25 3.96 12.99 -10.04
N LEU A 26 5.05 12.28 -9.76
CA LEU A 26 5.98 11.80 -10.78
C LEU A 26 5.48 10.53 -11.48
N TYR A 27 4.87 9.61 -10.73
CA TYR A 27 4.57 8.26 -11.24
C TYR A 27 3.08 7.90 -11.23
N GLY A 28 2.21 8.79 -10.77
CA GLY A 28 0.78 8.53 -10.64
C GLY A 28 0.46 7.42 -9.63
N ALA A 29 -0.77 6.92 -9.64
CA ALA A 29 -1.24 5.89 -8.70
C ALA A 29 -0.45 4.56 -8.79
N ASP A 30 0.17 4.28 -9.94
CA ASP A 30 0.91 3.03 -10.18
C ASP A 30 2.15 2.89 -9.30
N TYR A 31 2.65 3.96 -8.68
CA TYR A 31 3.85 3.90 -7.86
C TYR A 31 3.73 2.88 -6.72
N VAL A 32 2.56 2.78 -6.08
CA VAL A 32 2.34 1.83 -4.99
C VAL A 32 2.37 0.40 -5.52
N LYS A 33 1.70 0.15 -6.64
CA LYS A 33 1.71 -1.16 -7.30
C LYS A 33 3.14 -1.58 -7.65
N LYS A 34 3.90 -0.68 -8.27
CA LYS A 34 5.30 -0.91 -8.65
C LYS A 34 6.20 -1.19 -7.44
N ALA A 35 5.97 -0.50 -6.32
CA ALA A 35 6.71 -0.76 -5.09
C ALA A 35 6.50 -2.21 -4.60
N PHE A 36 5.26 -2.71 -4.60
CA PHE A 36 4.97 -4.10 -4.22
C PHE A 36 5.52 -5.12 -5.23
N GLU A 37 5.42 -4.86 -6.53
CA GLU A 37 6.02 -5.72 -7.56
C GLU A 37 7.53 -5.86 -7.37
N PHE A 38 8.24 -4.75 -7.20
CA PHE A 38 9.69 -4.76 -7.02
C PHE A 38 10.12 -5.35 -5.68
N ALA A 39 9.36 -5.10 -4.61
CA ALA A 39 9.64 -5.71 -3.31
C ALA A 39 9.46 -7.24 -3.36
N ALA A 40 8.40 -7.74 -4.00
CA ALA A 40 8.19 -9.17 -4.18
C ALA A 40 9.32 -9.80 -5.00
N GLU A 41 9.68 -9.19 -6.13
CA GLU A 41 10.80 -9.66 -6.95
C GLU A 41 12.13 -9.70 -6.18
N ALA A 42 12.39 -8.70 -5.33
CA ALA A 42 13.59 -8.66 -4.50
C ALA A 42 13.59 -9.80 -3.46
N LEU A 43 12.45 -10.07 -2.80
CA LEU A 43 12.35 -11.17 -1.84
C LEU A 43 12.54 -12.53 -2.51
N ASP A 44 11.95 -12.73 -3.70
CA ASP A 44 12.09 -13.97 -4.47
C ASP A 44 13.55 -14.21 -4.86
N ARG A 45 14.26 -13.17 -5.31
CA ARG A 45 15.70 -13.24 -5.64
C ARG A 45 16.58 -13.56 -4.43
N LEU A 46 16.19 -13.11 -3.24
CA LEU A 46 16.92 -13.35 -1.99
C LEU A 46 16.53 -14.67 -1.32
N GLY A 47 15.49 -15.36 -1.80
CA GLY A 47 14.92 -16.52 -1.11
C GLY A 47 14.36 -16.17 0.27
N SER A 48 13.92 -14.93 0.47
CA SER A 48 13.46 -14.44 1.76
C SER A 48 11.95 -14.67 1.94
N ASP A 49 11.56 -15.07 3.14
CA ASP A 49 10.17 -15.26 3.55
C ASP A 49 9.53 -14.01 4.19
N ALA A 50 10.22 -12.86 4.09
CA ALA A 50 9.71 -11.60 4.63
C ALA A 50 8.33 -11.26 4.05
N LYS A 51 7.56 -10.49 4.81
CA LYS A 51 6.19 -10.13 4.46
C LYS A 51 6.08 -8.68 3.99
N LEU A 52 5.25 -8.44 2.98
CA LEU A 52 5.05 -7.12 2.38
C LEU A 52 3.74 -6.50 2.88
N PHE A 53 3.85 -5.39 3.61
CA PHE A 53 2.73 -4.71 4.24
C PHE A 53 2.47 -3.34 3.58
N LEU A 54 1.18 -3.01 3.47
CA LEU A 54 0.73 -1.63 3.33
C LEU A 54 0.49 -1.10 4.74
N ASN A 55 1.10 0.00 5.16
CA ASN A 55 0.90 0.54 6.51
C ASN A 55 0.13 1.85 6.46
N GLU A 56 -0.92 1.96 7.27
CA GLU A 56 -1.81 3.11 7.24
C GLU A 56 -2.26 3.63 8.61
N THR A 57 -2.45 4.95 8.65
CA THR A 57 -3.03 5.67 9.78
C THR A 57 -4.52 5.94 9.55
N LYS A 58 -5.26 6.17 10.62
CA LYS A 58 -6.67 6.60 10.60
C LYS A 58 -7.66 5.65 9.90
N VAL A 59 -7.23 4.48 9.42
CA VAL A 59 -8.12 3.49 8.78
C VAL A 59 -9.22 2.97 9.71
N VAL A 60 -9.02 3.06 11.03
CA VAL A 60 -10.03 2.65 12.03
C VAL A 60 -11.11 3.73 12.24
N ASN A 61 -10.77 5.02 12.06
CA ASN A 61 -11.67 6.13 12.40
C ASN A 61 -12.03 7.04 11.20
N ASN A 62 -11.53 6.74 10.00
CA ASN A 62 -11.86 7.44 8.76
C ASN A 62 -12.32 6.42 7.70
N THR A 63 -13.64 6.33 7.51
CA THR A 63 -14.26 5.39 6.55
C THR A 63 -13.81 5.62 5.10
N ILE A 64 -13.62 6.88 4.67
CA ILE A 64 -13.17 7.17 3.30
C ILE A 64 -11.78 6.56 3.07
N LYS A 65 -10.88 6.76 4.02
CA LYS A 65 -9.54 6.21 3.96
C LYS A 65 -9.55 4.68 4.07
N ALA A 66 -10.40 4.11 4.92
CA ALA A 66 -10.60 2.67 5.03
C ALA A 66 -11.05 2.05 3.69
N ASP A 67 -12.02 2.68 3.02
CA ASP A 67 -12.54 2.23 1.73
C ASP A 67 -11.45 2.27 0.65
N TYR A 68 -10.68 3.35 0.59
CA TYR A 68 -9.55 3.46 -0.35
C TYR A 68 -8.48 2.40 -0.10
N THR A 69 -8.07 2.20 1.16
CA THR A 69 -7.11 1.15 1.52
C THR A 69 -7.63 -0.24 1.17
N TYR A 70 -8.91 -0.53 1.49
CA TYR A 70 -9.54 -1.81 1.18
C TYR A 70 -9.59 -2.07 -0.33
N ASN A 71 -10.04 -1.07 -1.11
CA ASN A 71 -10.17 -1.20 -2.56
C ASN A 71 -8.81 -1.37 -3.24
N LEU A 72 -7.78 -0.69 -2.75
CA LEU A 72 -6.42 -0.84 -3.26
C LEU A 72 -5.90 -2.27 -3.03
N ILE A 73 -5.96 -2.77 -1.80
CA ILE A 73 -5.50 -4.13 -1.47
C ILE A 73 -6.31 -5.16 -2.27
N LYS A 74 -7.63 -5.01 -2.33
CA LYS A 74 -8.50 -5.91 -3.11
C LYS A 74 -8.12 -5.92 -4.60
N SER A 75 -7.83 -4.76 -5.18
CA SER A 75 -7.39 -4.64 -6.57
C SER A 75 -6.02 -5.29 -6.81
N PHE A 76 -5.08 -5.15 -5.87
CA PHE A 76 -3.77 -5.78 -5.94
C PHE A 76 -3.87 -7.29 -5.90
N LEU A 77 -4.62 -7.84 -4.94
CA LEU A 77 -4.85 -9.28 -4.84
C LEU A 77 -5.52 -9.83 -6.10
N ALA A 78 -6.50 -9.12 -6.67
CA ALA A 78 -7.16 -9.51 -7.91
C ALA A 78 -6.21 -9.54 -9.13
N GLN A 79 -5.14 -8.74 -9.09
CA GLN A 79 -4.09 -8.69 -10.13
C GLN A 79 -2.92 -9.64 -9.85
N GLY A 80 -2.95 -10.41 -8.76
CA GLY A 80 -1.84 -11.29 -8.36
C GLY A 80 -0.65 -10.55 -7.73
N ILE A 81 -0.83 -9.29 -7.33
CA ILE A 81 0.22 -8.53 -6.63
C ILE A 81 0.29 -9.01 -5.18
N ARG A 82 1.49 -9.38 -4.74
CA ARG A 82 1.75 -9.87 -3.39
C ARG A 82 1.58 -8.76 -2.36
N VAL A 83 0.54 -8.86 -1.54
CA VAL A 83 0.34 -8.05 -0.33
C VAL A 83 0.07 -9.03 0.80
N ASP A 84 1.00 -9.15 1.74
CA ASP A 84 0.92 -10.13 2.82
C ASP A 84 0.10 -9.60 4.01
N GLY A 85 -0.03 -8.28 4.16
CA GLY A 85 -0.84 -7.71 5.24
C GLY A 85 -1.07 -6.20 5.16
N LEU A 86 -1.88 -5.72 6.12
CA LEU A 86 -2.18 -4.31 6.36
C LEU A 86 -1.74 -3.94 7.79
N GLY A 87 -0.83 -2.99 7.89
CA GLY A 87 -0.44 -2.37 9.16
C GLY A 87 -1.44 -1.30 9.57
N ILE A 88 -2.00 -1.41 10.78
CA ILE A 88 -2.89 -0.41 11.36
C ILE A 88 -2.12 0.30 12.47
N GLN A 89 -1.62 1.50 12.18
CA GLN A 89 -0.74 2.24 13.11
C GLN A 89 -1.37 2.50 14.48
N SER A 90 -2.70 2.60 14.54
CA SER A 90 -3.46 2.77 15.79
C SER A 90 -3.06 3.99 16.64
N HIS A 91 -2.65 5.07 15.97
CA HIS A 91 -2.51 6.39 16.59
C HIS A 91 -3.83 6.94 17.11
#